data_AF-A0A8C2KF36-F1
#
_entry.id   AF-A0A8C2KF36-F1
#
_cell.length_a   1.000
_cell.length_b   1.000
_cell.length_c   1.000
_cell.angle_alpha   90.00
_cell.angle_beta   90.00
_cell.angle_gamma   90.00
#
_symmetry.space_group_name_H-M   'P 1'
#
loop_
_entity.id
_entity.type
_entity.pdbx_description
1 polymer ?
#
loop_
_entity_poly.entity_id
_entity_poly.type
_entity_poly.pdbx_seq_one_letter_code
_entity_poly.pdbx_strand_id
1 'polypeptide(L)'
;KAKTTINILTYLCVRLAETETVYRYNGLNLCRKNSSLPALEVLPGGGWDNLRNIDMGLVMNLSYSQCQTTEDGVYFIPDEVFVIPQKVSGVETNSEIITSWLEQKSFSSKSINAEVSFLSVLNAKFSTEKPAYENSPTYTTSDVSSVSASAGLNFLNKVRFVIGSSTSHGTSETSGNEGNITYSLTESHGGALFYPGITLQKWQESTLNNLVAIDRSGLPIHYFLNPSTFPDLPVPTVNKMASSVSQAAEQYYKVNTIPGCINPDSPNFNFQANVDDASCEGPVTSLSFGGVYQRCTPLTSDGNAICDETAQKNPATGDYSCPQQYSTTLLRSETVERGYNHYECHSNLIAAGTRFSVPFAGFFSCQSGNPLAKGQNRCPPQFSQHLAAISDGCQILYCVQSGVFTGGELKPIRLPPFTRPPMVSMIATNTVAVMTEGDCSWVRVGETKMWRLMSGGEKAGLAIGVMVLVALVIAGTVFIMKRRKRFSAIRLRRGYEEIHTEVLS
;
A
#
# COMPACT_ATOMS: atom_id res chain seq x y z
N LYS A 1 -26.24 29.14 -39.98
CA LYS A 1 -27.17 27.98 -40.08
C LYS A 1 -26.27 26.73 -40.01
N ALA A 2 -26.29 25.85 -39.03
CA ALA A 2 -27.24 25.57 -37.94
C ALA A 2 -26.47 25.46 -36.61
N LYS A 3 -27.05 25.96 -35.52
CA LYS A 3 -26.60 25.65 -34.15
C LYS A 3 -27.14 24.27 -33.83
N THR A 4 -26.27 23.27 -33.77
CA THR A 4 -26.62 21.96 -33.20
C THR A 4 -26.42 22.06 -31.70
N THR A 5 -27.51 22.28 -30.98
CA THR A 5 -27.53 22.17 -29.51
C THR A 5 -27.80 20.70 -29.19
N ILE A 6 -26.84 20.03 -28.56
CA ILE A 6 -27.01 18.66 -28.08
C ILE A 6 -27.28 18.76 -26.57
N ASN A 7 -28.37 18.16 -26.12
CA ASN A 7 -28.66 17.99 -24.71
C ASN A 7 -28.03 16.65 -24.27
N ILE A 8 -26.95 16.70 -23.50
CA ILE A 8 -26.38 15.50 -22.88
C ILE A 8 -27.07 15.33 -21.54
N LEU A 9 -28.06 14.44 -21.50
CA LEU A 9 -28.61 13.94 -20.25
C LEU A 9 -27.72 12.79 -19.78
N THR A 10 -26.78 13.12 -18.90
CA THR A 10 -25.97 12.12 -18.19
C THR A 10 -26.83 11.48 -17.11
N TYR A 11 -27.33 10.27 -17.36
CA TYR A 11 -28.00 9.46 -16.36
C TYR A 11 -26.96 8.68 -15.56
N LEU A 12 -26.76 9.05 -14.29
CA LEU A 12 -25.97 8.28 -13.35
C LEU A 12 -26.77 7.03 -12.94
N CYS A 13 -26.47 5.88 -13.54
CA CYS A 13 -26.97 4.59 -13.05
C CYS A 13 -26.18 4.20 -11.81
N VAL A 14 -26.55 4.76 -10.66
CA VAL A 14 -26.07 4.25 -9.37
C VAL A 14 -26.84 2.98 -9.10
N ARG A 15 -26.16 1.83 -9.19
CA ARG A 15 -26.58 0.68 -8.41
C ARG A 15 -26.32 1.09 -6.97
N LEU A 16 -27.36 1.42 -6.21
CA LEU A 16 -27.28 1.33 -4.76
C LEU A 16 -27.00 -0.14 -4.50
N ALA A 17 -25.71 -0.48 -4.41
CA ALA A 17 -25.31 -1.68 -3.71
C ALA A 17 -25.66 -1.36 -2.26
N GLU A 18 -26.87 -1.75 -1.86
CA GLU A 18 -27.07 -2.17 -0.48
C GLU A 18 -26.01 -3.25 -0.26
N THR A 19 -24.90 -2.86 0.36
CA THR A 19 -23.96 -3.80 0.95
C THR A 19 -24.67 -4.40 2.16
N GLU A 20 -25.66 -5.25 1.93
CA GLU A 20 -25.84 -6.36 2.85
C GLU A 20 -24.59 -7.22 2.68
N THR A 21 -23.62 -7.02 3.57
CA THR A 21 -22.54 -7.97 3.81
C THR A 21 -23.14 -9.25 4.40
N VAL A 22 -23.90 -9.99 3.59
CA VAL A 22 -24.25 -11.37 3.88
C VAL A 22 -22.97 -12.17 3.69
N TYR A 23 -22.13 -12.20 4.73
CA TYR A 23 -21.17 -13.27 4.89
C TYR A 23 -21.98 -14.57 4.86
N ARG A 24 -21.92 -15.30 3.74
CA ARG A 24 -22.49 -16.65 3.65
C ARG A 24 -21.64 -17.55 4.54
N TYR A 25 -21.93 -17.54 5.84
CA TYR A 25 -21.45 -18.54 6.76
C TYR A 25 -22.13 -19.85 6.40
N ASN A 26 -21.39 -20.73 5.73
CA ASN A 26 -21.88 -22.05 5.35
C ASN A 26 -22.35 -22.79 6.60
N GLY A 27 -23.65 -23.03 6.72
CA GLY A 27 -24.24 -23.80 7.82
C GLY A 27 -24.88 -23.01 8.97
N LEU A 28 -24.60 -21.72 9.14
CA LEU A 28 -25.10 -20.99 10.34
C LEU A 28 -26.63 -20.96 10.42
N ASN A 29 -27.30 -20.74 9.29
CA ASN A 29 -28.76 -20.76 9.23
C ASN A 29 -29.36 -22.14 9.55
N LEU A 30 -28.62 -23.23 9.33
CA LEU A 30 -29.06 -24.57 9.73
C LEU A 30 -28.96 -24.73 11.25
N CYS A 31 -27.88 -24.26 11.88
CA CYS A 31 -27.73 -24.28 13.33
C CYS A 31 -28.82 -23.46 14.04
N ARG A 32 -29.17 -22.29 13.48
CA ARG A 32 -30.24 -21.42 14.01
C ARG A 32 -31.64 -22.02 13.94
N LYS A 33 -31.88 -23.08 13.15
CA LYS A 33 -33.19 -23.76 13.13
C LYS A 33 -33.47 -24.51 14.43
N ASN A 34 -32.42 -25.00 15.08
CA ASN A 34 -32.54 -25.86 16.26
C ASN A 34 -32.29 -25.10 17.58
N SER A 35 -31.80 -23.87 17.52
CA SER A 35 -31.47 -23.07 18.69
C SER A 35 -31.50 -21.57 18.36
N SER A 36 -31.99 -20.75 19.29
CA SER A 36 -32.10 -19.29 19.15
C SER A 36 -30.81 -18.55 19.58
N LEU A 37 -29.69 -19.26 19.73
CA LEU A 37 -28.44 -18.64 20.16
C LEU A 37 -27.90 -17.67 19.09
N PRO A 38 -27.38 -16.50 19.49
CA PRO A 38 -26.64 -15.62 18.59
C PRO A 38 -25.32 -16.26 18.15
N ALA A 39 -24.78 -15.79 17.02
CA ALA A 39 -23.41 -16.14 16.63
C ALA A 39 -22.46 -15.11 17.25
N LEU A 40 -21.27 -15.55 17.65
CA LEU A 40 -20.23 -14.63 18.09
C LEU A 40 -19.82 -13.73 16.91
N GLU A 41 -19.98 -12.42 17.08
CA GLU A 41 -19.73 -11.44 16.00
C GLU A 41 -18.24 -11.10 15.85
N VAL A 42 -17.47 -11.20 16.95
CA VAL A 42 -16.04 -10.92 16.97
C VAL A 42 -15.26 -12.18 16.61
N LEU A 43 -14.87 -12.29 15.34
CA LEU A 43 -14.20 -13.46 14.79
C LEU A 43 -12.81 -13.11 14.23
N PRO A 44 -11.82 -14.00 14.40
CA PRO A 44 -10.52 -13.86 13.75
C PRO A 44 -10.59 -14.26 12.26
N GLY A 45 -9.47 -14.13 11.55
CA GLY A 45 -9.34 -14.60 10.17
C GLY A 45 -9.75 -13.60 9.10
N GLY A 46 -10.20 -12.40 9.50
CA GLY A 46 -10.30 -11.24 8.62
C GLY A 46 -8.93 -10.64 8.26
N GLY A 47 -8.85 -9.98 7.13
CA GLY A 47 -7.70 -9.13 6.80
C GLY A 47 -7.70 -7.86 7.65
N TRP A 48 -6.54 -7.24 7.82
CA TRP A 48 -6.39 -6.01 8.60
C TRP A 48 -5.44 -5.05 7.89
N ASP A 49 -5.82 -3.78 7.81
CA ASP A 49 -4.92 -2.72 7.37
C ASP A 49 -4.36 -1.98 8.58
N ASN A 50 -3.09 -2.27 8.87
CA ASN A 50 -2.40 -1.77 10.05
C ASN A 50 -1.99 -0.29 9.97
N LEU A 51 -2.04 0.34 8.78
CA LEU A 51 -1.79 1.78 8.68
C LEU A 51 -3.02 2.59 9.07
N ARG A 52 -4.21 2.07 8.75
CA ARG A 52 -5.51 2.71 8.96
C ARG A 52 -6.29 2.20 10.17
N ASN A 53 -5.88 1.09 10.76
CA ASN A 53 -6.66 0.34 11.75
C ASN A 53 -8.08 0.01 11.29
N ILE A 54 -8.22 -0.57 10.09
CA ILE A 54 -9.53 -0.98 9.58
C ILE A 54 -9.54 -2.45 9.14
N ASP A 55 -10.67 -3.10 9.41
CA ASP A 55 -10.96 -4.46 8.96
C ASP A 55 -11.03 -4.51 7.42
N MET A 56 -10.44 -5.55 6.85
CA MET A 56 -10.48 -5.88 5.43
C MET A 56 -11.31 -7.13 5.19
N GLY A 57 -11.41 -7.54 3.94
CA GLY A 57 -12.11 -8.77 3.56
C GLY A 57 -11.61 -10.01 4.29
N LEU A 58 -12.48 -11.02 4.36
CA LEU A 58 -12.19 -12.30 4.99
C LEU A 58 -11.04 -13.03 4.27
N VAL A 59 -10.05 -13.52 5.03
CA VAL A 59 -8.89 -14.27 4.51
C VAL A 59 -9.03 -15.76 4.79
N MET A 60 -9.53 -16.12 5.97
CA MET A 60 -9.75 -17.50 6.38
C MET A 60 -11.18 -17.95 6.09
N ASN A 61 -11.35 -19.21 5.72
CA ASN A 61 -12.68 -19.79 5.58
C ASN A 61 -13.25 -20.14 6.96
N LEU A 62 -14.51 -19.79 7.22
CA LEU A 62 -15.20 -20.06 8.48
C LEU A 62 -16.46 -20.90 8.20
N SER A 63 -16.54 -22.07 8.82
CA SER A 63 -17.66 -23.03 8.68
C SER A 63 -18.49 -23.11 9.96
N TYR A 64 -19.79 -23.37 9.86
CA TYR A 64 -20.68 -23.67 10.98
C TYR A 64 -21.36 -25.02 10.80
N SER A 65 -20.64 -26.02 10.31
CA SER A 65 -21.21 -27.34 9.99
C SER A 65 -21.47 -28.19 11.23
N GLN A 66 -20.71 -27.97 12.30
CA GLN A 66 -20.83 -28.75 13.54
C GLN A 66 -21.68 -28.06 14.61
N CYS A 67 -22.16 -26.84 14.32
CA CYS A 67 -22.95 -26.01 15.24
C CYS A 67 -22.30 -25.88 16.62
N GLN A 68 -20.97 -25.70 16.66
CA GLN A 68 -20.23 -25.54 17.90
C GLN A 68 -20.69 -24.28 18.65
N THR A 69 -20.63 -24.35 19.97
CA THR A 69 -20.93 -23.22 20.85
C THR A 69 -19.74 -22.89 21.73
N THR A 70 -19.74 -21.70 22.31
CA THR A 70 -18.88 -21.40 23.45
C THR A 70 -19.12 -22.38 24.59
N GLU A 71 -18.14 -22.57 25.48
CA GLU A 71 -18.23 -23.49 26.62
C GLU A 71 -19.38 -23.13 27.57
N ASP A 72 -19.70 -21.83 27.69
CA ASP A 72 -20.84 -21.33 28.46
C ASP A 72 -22.18 -21.40 27.71
N GLY A 73 -22.20 -21.88 26.46
CA GLY A 73 -23.40 -22.11 25.67
C GLY A 73 -24.13 -20.84 25.23
N VAL A 74 -23.46 -19.68 25.24
CA VAL A 74 -24.09 -18.38 24.93
C VAL A 74 -24.04 -18.04 23.44
N TYR A 75 -22.98 -18.43 22.72
CA TYR A 75 -22.80 -18.07 21.32
C TYR A 75 -22.45 -19.28 20.45
N PHE A 76 -22.90 -19.26 19.19
CA PHE A 76 -22.33 -20.11 18.14
C PHE A 76 -20.95 -19.62 17.71
N ILE A 77 -20.02 -20.56 17.51
CA ILE A 77 -18.66 -20.30 17.02
C ILE A 77 -18.37 -21.14 15.77
N PRO A 78 -17.52 -20.64 14.84
CA PRO A 78 -17.09 -21.42 13.69
C PRO A 78 -16.33 -22.70 14.08
N ASP A 79 -16.37 -23.72 13.22
CA ASP A 79 -15.75 -25.03 13.45
C ASP A 79 -14.23 -24.93 13.62
N GLU A 80 -13.60 -23.92 13.01
CA GLU A 80 -12.15 -23.66 13.02
C GLU A 80 -11.70 -22.72 14.17
N VAL A 81 -12.62 -22.26 15.02
CA VAL A 81 -12.35 -21.27 16.07
C VAL A 81 -12.58 -21.87 17.45
N PHE A 82 -11.65 -21.62 18.37
CA PHE A 82 -11.86 -21.88 19.80
C PHE A 82 -11.84 -20.56 20.58
N VAL A 83 -12.57 -20.51 21.69
CA VAL A 83 -12.70 -19.33 22.54
C VAL A 83 -12.10 -19.61 23.91
N ILE A 84 -11.32 -18.68 24.45
CA ILE A 84 -10.82 -18.73 25.82
C ILE A 84 -11.65 -17.74 26.65
N PRO A 85 -12.41 -18.18 27.66
CA PRO A 85 -13.25 -17.28 28.45
C PRO A 85 -12.39 -16.41 29.39
N GLN A 86 -12.22 -15.14 29.03
CA GLN A 86 -11.56 -14.12 29.85
C GLN A 86 -12.61 -13.13 30.38
N LYS A 87 -13.05 -13.32 31.63
CA LYS A 87 -14.04 -12.45 32.30
C LYS A 87 -13.35 -11.44 33.21
N VAL A 88 -12.63 -10.49 32.61
CA VAL A 88 -11.88 -9.45 33.31
C VAL A 88 -12.59 -8.11 33.14
N SER A 89 -12.71 -7.35 34.23
CA SER A 89 -13.19 -5.97 34.22
C SER A 89 -12.19 -5.09 34.98
N GLY A 90 -11.82 -3.97 34.39
CA GLY A 90 -10.93 -2.97 35.00
C GLY A 90 -11.58 -1.59 34.91
N VAL A 91 -11.37 -0.76 35.94
CA VAL A 91 -11.81 0.64 35.96
C VAL A 91 -10.59 1.48 36.33
N GLU A 92 -10.18 2.33 35.40
CA GLU A 92 -9.11 3.30 35.64
C GLU A 92 -9.67 4.56 36.28
N THR A 93 -9.09 4.99 37.40
CA THR A 93 -9.49 6.22 38.11
C THR A 93 -8.69 7.44 37.68
N ASN A 94 -7.63 7.23 36.91
CA ASN A 94 -6.67 8.25 36.49
C ASN A 94 -6.57 8.24 34.96
N SER A 95 -6.43 9.41 34.34
CA SER A 95 -6.23 9.49 32.89
C SER A 95 -4.77 9.27 32.49
N GLU A 96 -4.54 8.65 31.33
CA GLU A 96 -3.24 8.70 30.65
C GLU A 96 -3.05 10.11 30.04
N ILE A 97 -1.84 10.65 30.14
CA ILE A 97 -1.50 11.94 29.54
C ILE A 97 -0.61 11.68 28.34
N ILE A 98 -1.06 12.10 27.16
CA ILE A 98 -0.35 11.98 25.90
C ILE A 98 0.15 13.38 25.54
N THR A 99 1.46 13.61 25.64
CA THR A 99 2.08 14.92 25.37
C THR A 99 2.33 15.16 23.88
N SER A 100 2.41 14.09 23.09
CA SER A 100 2.67 14.14 21.66
C SER A 100 1.79 13.15 20.89
N TRP A 101 1.26 13.60 19.76
CA TRP A 101 0.51 12.76 18.81
C TRP A 101 1.34 11.58 18.26
N LEU A 102 2.67 11.66 18.37
CA LEU A 102 3.58 10.59 18.00
C LEU A 102 3.51 9.39 18.94
N GLU A 103 3.22 9.64 20.22
CA GLU A 103 3.17 8.65 21.31
C GLU A 103 1.79 8.02 21.49
N GLN A 104 0.79 8.51 20.77
CA GLN A 104 -0.57 8.00 20.85
C GLN A 104 -0.63 6.51 20.47
N LYS A 105 -1.16 5.71 21.40
CA LYS A 105 -1.44 4.29 21.20
C LYS A 105 -2.90 4.12 20.75
N SER A 106 -3.15 3.19 19.84
CA SER A 106 -4.52 2.78 19.51
C SER A 106 -5.19 2.15 20.72
N PHE A 107 -6.48 2.41 20.90
CA PHE A 107 -7.28 1.81 21.97
C PHE A 107 -7.87 0.44 21.59
N SER A 108 -8.09 0.16 20.30
CA SER A 108 -8.77 -1.06 19.80
C SER A 108 -7.83 -2.09 19.14
N SER A 109 -6.59 -1.67 18.88
CA SER A 109 -5.63 -2.45 18.10
C SER A 109 -4.20 -2.23 18.58
N LYS A 110 -4.03 -2.09 19.90
CA LYS A 110 -2.73 -1.81 20.53
C LYS A 110 -1.72 -2.90 20.23
N SER A 111 -2.10 -4.16 20.38
CA SER A 111 -1.18 -5.29 20.28
C SER A 111 -0.66 -5.47 18.84
N ILE A 112 -1.54 -5.50 17.83
CA ILE A 112 -1.17 -5.60 16.41
C ILE A 112 -0.35 -4.40 15.89
N ASN A 113 -0.54 -3.21 16.48
CA ASN A 113 0.26 -2.03 16.15
C ASN A 113 1.66 -2.06 16.78
N ALA A 114 1.82 -2.73 17.92
CA ALA A 114 3.11 -2.92 18.59
C ALA A 114 3.93 -4.11 18.03
N GLU A 115 3.29 -5.03 17.31
CA GLU A 115 3.95 -6.16 16.64
C GLU A 115 4.94 -5.72 15.56
N VAL A 116 5.90 -6.60 15.28
CA VAL A 116 6.93 -6.37 14.26
C VAL A 116 6.28 -6.34 12.88
N SER A 117 6.28 -5.16 12.25
CA SER A 117 5.86 -4.95 10.87
C SER A 117 7.04 -4.42 10.03
N PHE A 118 6.82 -4.18 8.74
CA PHE A 118 7.85 -3.61 7.86
C PHE A 118 8.42 -2.28 8.38
N LEU A 119 7.55 -1.43 8.94
CA LEU A 119 7.94 -0.15 9.53
C LEU A 119 6.95 0.20 10.64
N SER A 120 7.20 -0.32 11.85
CA SER A 120 6.27 -0.23 13.00
C SER A 120 5.91 1.19 13.41
N VAL A 121 6.81 2.16 13.19
CA VAL A 121 6.55 3.58 13.47
C VAL A 121 5.38 4.15 12.66
N LEU A 122 5.01 3.53 11.53
CA LEU A 122 3.87 3.95 10.70
C LEU A 122 2.52 3.33 11.12
N ASN A 123 2.54 2.26 11.93
CA ASN A 123 1.31 1.58 12.35
C ASN A 123 0.35 2.58 13.00
N ALA A 124 -0.94 2.48 12.66
CA ALA A 124 -2.03 3.38 13.09
C ALA A 124 -1.88 4.87 12.75
N LYS A 125 -0.85 5.31 12.00
CA LYS A 125 -0.63 6.75 11.73
C LYS A 125 -1.70 7.37 10.82
N PHE A 126 -2.47 6.56 10.09
CA PHE A 126 -3.58 7.00 9.23
C PHE A 126 -4.96 6.57 9.77
N SER A 127 -5.02 6.15 11.04
CA SER A 127 -6.26 5.77 11.70
C SER A 127 -7.16 6.99 11.97
N THR A 128 -8.46 6.80 11.81
CA THR A 128 -9.49 7.80 12.19
C THR A 128 -9.65 7.93 13.69
N GLU A 129 -9.09 7.00 14.48
CA GLU A 129 -9.03 7.08 15.95
C GLU A 129 -8.22 8.29 16.43
N LYS A 130 -7.40 8.87 15.55
CA LYS A 130 -6.66 10.08 15.87
C LYS A 130 -7.60 11.28 15.75
N PRO A 131 -7.85 12.02 16.84
CA PRO A 131 -8.45 13.34 16.70
C PRO A 131 -7.57 14.18 15.77
N ALA A 132 -8.16 15.10 15.01
CA ALA A 132 -7.41 16.17 14.39
C ALA A 132 -6.79 17.02 15.52
N TYR A 133 -5.61 16.61 16.01
CA TYR A 133 -4.87 17.34 17.03
C TYR A 133 -4.20 18.52 16.35
N GLU A 134 -5.03 19.46 15.96
CA GLU A 134 -4.66 20.69 15.29
C GLU A 134 -4.21 21.68 16.38
N ASN A 135 -2.90 21.81 16.55
CA ASN A 135 -2.26 22.91 17.28
C ASN A 135 -2.53 23.02 18.80
N SER A 136 -2.66 21.92 19.54
CA SER A 136 -2.63 22.04 21.01
C SER A 136 -1.18 22.17 21.52
N PRO A 137 -0.87 23.20 22.32
CA PRO A 137 0.48 23.43 22.84
C PRO A 137 0.94 22.29 23.76
N THR A 138 2.24 22.00 23.72
CA THR A 138 2.95 21.12 24.65
C THR A 138 2.87 21.72 26.06
N TYR A 139 2.03 21.14 26.93
CA TYR A 139 1.94 21.56 28.32
C TYR A 139 3.05 20.91 29.16
N THR A 140 3.97 21.74 29.65
CA THR A 140 4.88 21.39 30.75
C THR A 140 4.32 21.97 32.05
N THR A 141 3.44 21.23 32.72
CA THR A 141 2.98 21.60 34.07
C THR A 141 3.45 20.54 35.07
N SER A 142 3.93 21.01 36.23
CA SER A 142 4.44 20.19 37.34
C SER A 142 3.39 19.29 38.01
N ASP A 143 2.11 19.46 37.66
CA ASP A 143 0.98 18.86 38.38
C ASP A 143 0.27 17.77 37.55
N VAL A 144 1.06 16.98 36.80
CA VAL A 144 0.61 15.89 35.93
C VAL A 144 -0.33 14.91 36.65
N SER A 145 -0.05 14.61 37.92
CA SER A 145 -0.83 13.68 38.74
C SER A 145 -2.20 14.22 39.15
N SER A 146 -2.31 15.50 39.49
CA SER A 146 -3.59 16.13 39.86
C SER A 146 -4.48 16.31 38.64
N VAL A 147 -3.90 16.70 37.50
CA VAL A 147 -4.63 16.79 36.22
C VAL A 147 -5.17 15.41 35.84
N SER A 148 -4.33 14.37 35.89
CA SER A 148 -4.72 12.99 35.58
C SER A 148 -5.86 12.49 36.48
N ALA A 149 -5.78 12.72 37.78
CA ALA A 149 -6.83 12.34 38.73
C ALA A 149 -8.12 13.12 38.51
N SER A 150 -8.03 14.43 38.26
CA SER A 150 -9.20 15.28 38.00
C SER A 150 -9.93 14.91 36.71
N ALA A 151 -9.20 14.55 35.65
CA ALA A 151 -9.78 14.09 34.40
C ALA A 151 -10.51 12.74 34.57
N GLY A 152 -9.93 11.81 35.34
CA GLY A 152 -10.58 10.56 35.72
C GLY A 152 -11.86 10.78 36.52
N LEU A 153 -11.84 11.66 37.53
CA LEU A 153 -13.05 12.04 38.28
C LEU A 153 -14.13 12.68 37.40
N ASN A 154 -13.74 13.56 36.47
CA ASN A 154 -14.68 14.16 35.51
C ASN A 154 -15.35 13.11 34.62
N PHE A 155 -14.60 12.10 34.16
CA PHE A 155 -15.18 10.98 33.41
C PHE A 155 -16.14 10.15 34.27
N LEU A 156 -15.74 9.79 35.50
CA LEU A 156 -16.57 9.01 36.43
C LEU A 156 -17.87 9.73 36.80
N ASN A 157 -17.86 11.06 36.89
CA ASN A 157 -19.05 11.88 37.07
C ASN A 157 -20.01 11.78 35.87
N LYS A 158 -19.51 11.74 34.62
CA LYS A 158 -20.35 11.58 33.41
C LYS A 158 -21.13 10.26 33.40
N VAL A 159 -20.56 9.19 33.95
CA VAL A 159 -21.16 7.85 34.06
C VAL A 159 -21.83 7.57 35.42
N ARG A 160 -22.00 8.60 36.25
CA ARG A 160 -22.61 8.53 37.60
C ARG A 160 -22.00 7.43 38.47
N PHE A 161 -20.69 7.27 38.41
CA PHE A 161 -20.00 6.31 39.26
C PHE A 161 -19.88 6.87 40.68
N VAL A 162 -20.49 6.19 41.65
CA VAL A 162 -20.43 6.58 43.06
C VAL A 162 -19.19 5.95 43.67
N ILE A 163 -18.12 6.73 43.82
CA ILE A 163 -16.94 6.33 44.61
C ILE A 163 -17.33 6.42 46.09
N GLY A 164 -17.01 5.39 46.88
CA GLY A 164 -17.36 5.27 48.30
C GLY A 164 -16.75 6.30 49.25
N SER A 165 -16.18 7.42 48.76
CA SER A 165 -15.87 8.58 49.60
C SER A 165 -16.94 9.65 49.40
N SER A 166 -17.43 10.21 50.50
CA SER A 166 -18.39 11.30 50.59
C SER A 166 -17.84 12.61 50.00
N THR A 167 -17.49 12.64 48.72
CA THR A 167 -16.98 13.83 48.03
C THR A 167 -17.96 14.23 46.93
N SER A 168 -19.20 14.49 47.33
CA SER A 168 -20.17 15.27 46.55
C SER A 168 -19.83 16.76 46.53
N HIS A 169 -18.55 17.13 46.61
CA HIS A 169 -18.07 18.50 46.60
C HIS A 169 -16.88 18.59 45.63
N GLY A 170 -17.13 19.24 44.49
CA GLY A 170 -16.07 19.65 43.59
C GLY A 170 -15.03 20.43 44.37
N THR A 171 -13.80 19.91 44.37
CA THR A 171 -12.65 20.69 44.83
C THR A 171 -12.47 21.86 43.87
N SER A 172 -11.95 22.97 44.34
CA SER A 172 -11.60 24.16 43.54
C SER A 172 -10.66 23.84 42.36
N GLU A 173 -9.96 22.69 42.40
CA GLU A 173 -9.13 22.16 41.31
C GLU A 173 -9.96 21.64 40.12
N THR A 174 -11.14 21.07 40.35
CA THR A 174 -12.04 20.61 39.26
C THR A 174 -12.50 21.76 38.37
N SER A 175 -12.80 22.93 38.95
CA SER A 175 -13.21 24.13 38.21
C SER A 175 -12.08 24.81 37.43
N GLY A 176 -10.83 24.68 37.91
CA GLY A 176 -9.66 25.25 37.22
C GLY A 176 -9.32 24.50 35.93
N ASN A 177 -9.48 23.17 35.93
CA ASN A 177 -9.19 22.34 34.77
C ASN A 177 -10.28 22.42 33.70
N GLU A 178 -11.56 22.55 34.06
CA GLU A 178 -12.66 22.73 33.09
C GLU A 178 -12.51 23.98 32.21
N GLY A 179 -11.93 25.06 32.76
CA GLY A 179 -11.66 26.29 32.02
C GLY A 179 -10.57 26.17 30.94
N ASN A 180 -9.74 25.12 31.00
CA ASN A 180 -8.63 24.87 30.07
C ASN A 180 -8.93 23.75 29.06
N ILE A 181 -10.13 23.17 29.07
CA ILE A 181 -10.52 22.12 28.12
C ILE A 181 -10.88 22.77 26.78
N THR A 182 -10.09 22.51 25.75
CA THR A 182 -10.37 22.98 24.37
C THR A 182 -11.35 22.06 23.63
N TYR A 183 -11.28 20.75 23.88
CA TYR A 183 -12.11 19.73 23.25
C TYR A 183 -12.35 18.55 24.19
N SER A 184 -13.56 17.98 24.19
CA SER A 184 -13.91 16.79 24.97
C SER A 184 -14.82 15.88 24.15
N LEU A 185 -14.38 14.63 23.96
CA LEU A 185 -15.14 13.57 23.30
C LEU A 185 -15.30 12.39 24.26
N THR A 186 -16.40 11.66 24.14
CA THR A 186 -16.62 10.42 24.89
C THR A 186 -17.17 9.38 23.94
N GLU A 187 -16.44 8.29 23.79
CA GLU A 187 -16.74 7.20 22.88
C GLU A 187 -17.04 5.93 23.68
N SER A 188 -17.98 5.13 23.19
CA SER A 188 -18.28 3.80 23.73
C SER A 188 -18.00 2.77 22.66
N HIS A 189 -17.21 1.75 23.03
CA HIS A 189 -16.90 0.63 22.15
C HIS A 189 -17.63 -0.61 22.66
N GLY A 190 -18.60 -1.08 21.88
CA GLY A 190 -19.51 -2.14 22.28
C GLY A 190 -20.56 -1.68 23.30
N GLY A 191 -21.39 -2.62 23.74
CA GLY A 191 -22.51 -2.36 24.63
C GLY A 191 -23.55 -1.40 24.04
N ALA A 192 -24.33 -0.78 24.92
CA ALA A 192 -25.28 0.26 24.56
C ALA A 192 -24.57 1.57 24.20
N LEU A 193 -25.21 2.35 23.32
CA LEU A 193 -24.78 3.71 22.99
C LEU A 193 -24.65 4.57 24.25
N PHE A 194 -23.53 5.29 24.35
CA PHE A 194 -23.30 6.20 25.46
C PHE A 194 -24.25 7.40 25.39
N TYR A 195 -24.77 7.79 26.55
CA TYR A 195 -25.49 9.05 26.74
C TYR A 195 -25.17 9.61 28.14
N PRO A 196 -25.08 10.94 28.32
CA PRO A 196 -24.81 11.53 29.62
C PRO A 196 -25.83 11.08 30.68
N GLY A 197 -25.34 10.51 31.78
CA GLY A 197 -26.18 10.01 32.88
C GLY A 197 -26.57 8.53 32.80
N ILE A 198 -26.11 7.78 31.79
CA ILE A 198 -26.06 6.31 31.88
C ILE A 198 -25.22 5.91 33.10
N THR A 199 -25.65 4.91 33.87
CA THR A 199 -24.84 4.37 34.97
C THR A 199 -23.85 3.35 34.44
N LEU A 200 -22.68 3.25 35.08
CA LEU A 200 -21.68 2.22 34.71
C LEU A 200 -22.29 0.81 34.73
N GLN A 201 -23.13 0.51 35.73
CA GLN A 201 -23.85 -0.76 35.82
C GLN A 201 -24.73 -1.03 34.59
N LYS A 202 -25.54 -0.04 34.18
CA LYS A 202 -26.45 -0.20 33.04
C LYS A 202 -25.66 -0.40 31.74
N TRP A 203 -24.52 0.28 31.59
CA TRP A 203 -23.63 0.05 30.46
C TRP A 203 -23.00 -1.35 30.50
N GLN A 204 -22.49 -1.80 31.65
CA GLN A 204 -21.92 -3.14 31.82
C GLN A 204 -22.92 -4.25 31.47
N GLU A 205 -24.16 -4.16 31.95
CA GLU A 205 -25.23 -5.12 31.66
C GLU A 205 -25.59 -5.19 30.16
N SER A 206 -25.38 -4.10 29.42
CA SER A 206 -25.68 -4.01 27.98
C SER A 206 -24.64 -4.65 27.06
N THR A 207 -23.47 -5.02 27.60
CA THR A 207 -22.37 -5.61 26.81
C THR A 207 -22.69 -7.02 26.31
N LEU A 208 -23.61 -7.72 26.98
CA LEU A 208 -24.06 -9.04 26.57
C LEU A 208 -24.72 -8.96 25.18
N ASN A 209 -24.17 -9.68 24.20
CA ASN A 209 -24.53 -9.67 22.78
C ASN A 209 -24.17 -8.41 21.96
N ASN A 210 -23.47 -7.43 22.54
CA ASN A 210 -22.97 -6.26 21.82
C ASN A 210 -21.43 -6.18 21.96
N LEU A 211 -20.77 -7.29 21.65
CA LEU A 211 -19.33 -7.44 21.79
C LEU A 211 -18.62 -6.85 20.57
N VAL A 212 -17.50 -6.18 20.82
CA VAL A 212 -16.61 -5.65 19.78
C VAL A 212 -15.17 -6.06 20.08
N ALA A 213 -14.33 -6.09 19.06
CA ALA A 213 -12.89 -6.25 19.27
C ALA A 213 -12.32 -5.00 19.95
N ILE A 214 -11.80 -5.17 21.16
CA ILE A 214 -11.14 -4.11 21.94
C ILE A 214 -9.62 -4.21 21.89
N ASP A 215 -9.09 -5.34 21.43
CA ASP A 215 -7.67 -5.49 21.06
C ASP A 215 -7.55 -6.63 20.05
N ARG A 216 -6.44 -6.65 19.31
CA ARG A 216 -6.18 -7.62 18.24
C ARG A 216 -4.69 -7.92 18.13
N SER A 217 -4.38 -9.14 17.70
CA SER A 217 -3.04 -9.59 17.32
C SER A 217 -3.11 -10.31 15.97
N GLY A 218 -2.01 -10.30 15.21
CA GLY A 218 -2.04 -10.85 13.87
C GLY A 218 -0.67 -11.24 13.32
N LEU A 219 -0.67 -11.63 12.04
CA LEU A 219 0.55 -11.90 11.29
C LEU A 219 0.46 -11.22 9.93
N PRO A 220 1.59 -10.81 9.33
CA PRO A 220 1.58 -10.29 7.97
C PRO A 220 0.99 -11.30 6.97
N ILE A 221 0.19 -10.83 6.02
CA ILE A 221 -0.60 -11.69 5.11
C ILE A 221 0.23 -12.74 4.35
N HIS A 222 1.49 -12.44 4.03
CA HIS A 222 2.37 -13.36 3.30
C HIS A 222 2.75 -14.61 4.11
N TYR A 223 2.61 -14.61 5.44
CA TYR A 223 2.86 -15.79 6.30
C TYR A 223 1.85 -16.92 6.02
N PHE A 224 0.63 -16.57 5.60
CA PHE A 224 -0.42 -17.52 5.27
C PHE A 224 -0.28 -18.09 3.84
N LEU A 225 0.69 -17.60 3.05
CA LEU A 225 0.99 -18.06 1.71
C LEU A 225 2.13 -19.09 1.77
N ASN A 226 1.81 -20.33 2.11
CA ASN A 226 2.80 -21.40 2.31
C ASN A 226 2.34 -22.72 1.67
N PRO A 227 3.25 -23.70 1.49
CA PRO A 227 2.89 -24.95 0.83
C PRO A 227 1.78 -25.76 1.53
N SER A 228 1.59 -25.57 2.83
CA SER A 228 0.51 -26.24 3.58
C SER A 228 -0.87 -25.66 3.26
N THR A 229 -0.95 -24.35 2.99
CA THR A 229 -2.20 -23.70 2.57
C THR A 229 -2.48 -23.85 1.07
N PHE A 230 -1.45 -24.09 0.27
CA PHE A 230 -1.54 -24.31 -1.18
C PHE A 230 -0.91 -25.66 -1.61
N PRO A 231 -1.49 -26.81 -1.18
CA PRO A 231 -0.91 -28.12 -1.45
C PRO A 231 -0.91 -28.49 -2.94
N ASP A 232 -1.81 -27.91 -3.73
CA ASP A 232 -1.96 -28.17 -5.16
C ASP A 232 -1.00 -27.34 -6.04
N LEU A 233 -0.09 -26.58 -5.43
CA LEU A 233 0.87 -25.73 -6.14
C LEU A 233 2.32 -26.15 -5.86
N PRO A 234 3.22 -26.06 -6.86
CA PRO A 234 4.64 -26.29 -6.63
C PRO A 234 5.20 -25.32 -5.58
N VAL A 235 6.03 -25.83 -4.67
CA VAL A 235 6.66 -25.05 -3.58
C VAL A 235 7.32 -23.75 -4.07
N PRO A 236 8.12 -23.73 -5.16
CA PRO A 236 8.73 -22.48 -5.63
C PRO A 236 7.70 -21.46 -6.11
N THR A 237 6.57 -21.91 -6.65
CA THR A 237 5.48 -21.04 -7.08
C THR A 237 4.83 -20.36 -5.88
N VAL A 238 4.57 -21.12 -4.81
CA VAL A 238 4.01 -20.57 -3.57
C VAL A 238 4.98 -19.60 -2.90
N ASN A 239 6.27 -19.94 -2.82
CA ASN A 239 7.29 -19.05 -2.27
C ASN A 239 7.42 -17.75 -3.07
N LYS A 240 7.36 -17.83 -4.41
CA LYS A 240 7.37 -16.66 -5.28
C LYS A 240 6.14 -15.79 -5.06
N MET A 241 4.96 -16.40 -4.94
CA MET A 241 3.70 -15.70 -4.62
C MET A 241 3.79 -14.98 -3.27
N ALA A 242 4.24 -15.66 -2.22
CA ALA A 242 4.44 -15.09 -0.89
C ALA A 242 5.40 -13.89 -0.92
N SER A 243 6.52 -14.03 -1.62
CA SER A 243 7.50 -12.95 -1.79
C SER A 243 6.92 -11.75 -2.54
N SER A 244 6.17 -11.98 -3.63
CA SER A 244 5.51 -10.90 -4.38
C SER A 244 4.49 -10.14 -3.53
N VAL A 245 3.69 -10.85 -2.72
CA VAL A 245 2.73 -10.22 -1.80
C VAL A 245 3.45 -9.46 -0.68
N SER A 246 4.54 -10.00 -0.14
CA SER A 246 5.37 -9.32 0.85
C SER A 246 5.96 -8.01 0.30
N GLN A 247 6.49 -8.02 -0.93
CA GLN A 247 7.04 -6.82 -1.56
C GLN A 247 5.96 -5.77 -1.83
N ALA A 248 4.75 -6.18 -2.24
CA ALA A 248 3.62 -5.27 -2.43
C ALA A 248 3.18 -4.62 -1.11
N ALA A 249 3.15 -5.40 -0.01
CA ALA A 249 2.86 -4.88 1.32
C ALA A 249 3.97 -3.91 1.79
N GLU A 250 5.24 -4.23 1.59
CA GLU A 250 6.35 -3.33 1.91
C GLU A 250 6.29 -2.02 1.09
N GLN A 251 5.93 -2.11 -0.20
CA GLN A 251 5.74 -0.94 -1.05
C GLN A 251 4.62 -0.04 -0.54
N TYR A 252 3.53 -0.61 -0.01
CA TYR A 252 2.44 0.14 0.62
C TYR A 252 2.93 0.98 1.82
N TYR A 253 3.79 0.41 2.67
CA TYR A 253 4.44 1.17 3.75
C TYR A 253 5.38 2.26 3.21
N LYS A 254 6.23 1.94 2.24
CA LYS A 254 7.19 2.90 1.65
C LYS A 254 6.49 4.09 1.00
N VAL A 255 5.41 3.87 0.26
CA VAL A 255 4.65 4.92 -0.43
C VAL A 255 3.91 5.86 0.54
N ASN A 256 3.58 5.37 1.73
CA ASN A 256 2.90 6.14 2.77
C ASN A 256 3.86 6.70 3.82
N THR A 257 5.16 6.42 3.71
CA THR A 257 6.18 7.04 4.55
C THR A 257 6.41 8.48 4.08
N ILE A 258 6.28 9.44 4.99
CA ILE A 258 6.53 10.85 4.78
C ILE A 258 7.61 11.26 5.79
N PRO A 259 8.89 11.18 5.40
CA PRO A 259 10.00 11.67 6.22
C PRO A 259 9.96 13.20 6.36
N GLY A 260 10.38 13.69 7.52
CA GLY A 260 10.58 15.11 7.79
C GLY A 260 10.76 15.38 9.29
N CYS A 261 11.06 16.62 9.65
CA CYS A 261 11.13 17.01 11.05
C CYS A 261 9.75 16.90 11.72
N ILE A 262 9.67 16.10 12.78
CA ILE A 262 8.44 15.88 13.56
C ILE A 262 8.41 16.68 14.87
N ASN A 263 9.46 17.44 15.19
CA ASN A 263 9.51 18.28 16.39
C ASN A 263 8.76 19.60 16.16
N PRO A 264 7.63 19.87 16.86
CA PRO A 264 6.83 21.09 16.70
C PRO A 264 7.59 22.38 17.02
N ASP A 265 8.59 22.30 17.90
CA ASP A 265 9.38 23.46 18.35
C ASP A 265 10.48 23.85 17.35
N SER A 266 10.72 23.02 16.33
CA SER A 266 11.70 23.31 15.29
C SER A 266 11.14 24.26 14.22
N PRO A 267 11.92 25.25 13.75
CA PRO A 267 11.53 26.06 12.58
C PRO A 267 11.37 25.22 11.29
N ASN A 268 11.89 23.99 11.28
CA ASN A 268 11.78 23.06 10.16
C ASN A 268 10.63 22.06 10.32
N PHE A 269 9.76 22.23 11.33
CA PHE A 269 8.65 21.32 11.60
C PHE A 269 7.81 21.09 10.34
N ASN A 270 7.63 19.81 10.00
CA ASN A 270 6.79 19.36 8.91
C ASN A 270 5.59 18.60 9.47
N PHE A 271 4.45 19.28 9.55
CA PHE A 271 3.22 18.67 10.08
C PHE A 271 2.71 17.44 9.29
N GLN A 272 3.17 17.26 8.04
CA GLN A 272 2.83 16.09 7.23
C GLN A 272 3.76 14.90 7.47
N ALA A 273 4.87 15.10 8.16
CA ALA A 273 5.85 14.06 8.39
C ALA A 273 5.35 13.05 9.43
N ASN A 274 5.41 11.76 9.09
CA ASN A 274 5.06 10.66 10.00
C ASN A 274 6.28 9.85 10.45
N VAL A 275 7.46 10.18 9.93
CA VAL A 275 8.76 9.59 10.29
C VAL A 275 9.80 10.70 10.42
N ASP A 276 10.55 10.70 11.53
CA ASP A 276 11.65 11.64 11.71
C ASP A 276 12.79 11.34 10.73
N ASP A 277 13.26 12.35 10.02
CA ASP A 277 14.42 12.27 9.14
C ASP A 277 15.67 12.96 9.71
N ALA A 278 15.60 13.41 10.97
CA ALA A 278 16.63 14.17 11.66
C ALA A 278 17.02 15.49 10.96
N SER A 279 16.08 16.10 10.23
CA SER A 279 16.26 17.41 9.56
C SER A 279 15.85 18.62 10.41
N CYS A 280 15.46 18.41 11.67
CA CYS A 280 14.99 19.47 12.57
C CYS A 280 16.04 20.55 12.86
N GLU A 281 17.33 20.22 12.73
CA GLU A 281 18.44 21.15 12.93
C GLU A 281 19.30 21.23 11.68
N GLY A 282 19.70 22.44 11.27
CA GLY A 282 20.78 22.61 10.30
C GLY A 282 20.88 24.00 9.66
N PRO A 283 22.02 24.26 8.99
CA PRO A 283 22.36 25.57 8.47
C PRO A 283 21.48 25.98 7.28
N VAL A 284 21.21 27.28 7.17
CA VAL A 284 20.52 27.86 6.00
C VAL A 284 21.47 27.77 4.80
N THR A 285 21.11 27.01 3.77
CA THR A 285 21.84 27.00 2.49
C THR A 285 20.98 27.59 1.39
N SER A 286 21.43 28.69 0.77
CA SER A 286 20.83 29.20 -0.45
C SER A 286 21.20 28.27 -1.60
N LEU A 287 20.20 27.59 -2.15
CA LEU A 287 20.36 26.66 -3.27
C LEU A 287 19.76 27.30 -4.53
N SER A 288 20.46 27.19 -5.65
CA SER A 288 20.00 27.67 -6.95
C SER A 288 19.57 26.50 -7.83
N PHE A 289 18.47 26.68 -8.55
CA PHE A 289 17.91 25.65 -9.42
C PHE A 289 18.16 25.99 -10.90
N GLY A 290 18.86 25.11 -11.61
CA GLY A 290 19.28 25.32 -13.01
C GLY A 290 18.29 24.87 -14.09
N GLY A 291 17.12 24.35 -13.70
CA GLY A 291 16.09 23.84 -14.62
C GLY A 291 16.07 22.30 -14.78
N VAL A 292 15.01 21.79 -15.42
CA VAL A 292 14.84 20.36 -15.79
C VAL A 292 14.79 20.25 -17.31
N TYR A 293 15.32 19.15 -17.85
CA TYR A 293 15.06 18.71 -19.21
C TYR A 293 14.84 17.20 -19.24
N GLN A 294 14.14 16.72 -20.25
CA GLN A 294 13.82 15.32 -20.48
C GLN A 294 14.16 14.94 -21.91
N ARG A 295 14.94 13.87 -22.08
CA ARG A 295 15.27 13.28 -23.39
C ARG A 295 14.38 12.07 -23.64
N CYS A 296 14.01 11.86 -24.89
CA CYS A 296 13.31 10.66 -25.34
C CYS A 296 14.08 10.00 -26.48
N THR A 297 14.17 8.67 -26.45
CA THR A 297 14.80 7.86 -27.49
C THR A 297 13.77 6.85 -28.01
N PRO A 298 13.38 6.91 -29.30
CA PRO A 298 12.39 6.00 -29.87
C PRO A 298 12.99 4.59 -29.95
N LEU A 299 12.30 3.61 -29.36
CA LEU A 299 12.69 2.18 -29.43
C LEU A 299 12.01 1.43 -30.58
N THR A 300 10.95 2.01 -31.14
CA THR A 300 10.19 1.49 -32.29
C THR A 300 10.05 2.58 -33.36
N SER A 301 9.70 2.20 -34.59
CA SER A 301 9.55 3.13 -35.72
C SER A 301 8.57 4.27 -35.45
N ASP A 302 7.50 3.97 -34.70
CA ASP A 302 6.42 4.93 -34.37
C ASP A 302 6.67 5.65 -33.04
N GLY A 303 7.80 5.37 -32.37
CA GLY A 303 8.16 5.97 -31.08
C GLY A 303 8.43 7.47 -31.14
N ASN A 304 8.65 8.03 -32.34
CA ASN A 304 8.86 9.47 -32.53
C ASN A 304 7.65 10.28 -32.07
N ALA A 305 6.42 9.80 -32.31
CA ALA A 305 5.21 10.49 -31.88
C ALA A 305 5.13 10.64 -30.35
N ILE A 306 5.63 9.65 -29.60
CA ILE A 306 5.72 9.72 -28.14
C ILE A 306 6.83 10.70 -27.74
N CYS A 307 7.97 10.66 -28.42
CA CYS A 307 9.09 11.55 -28.13
C CYS A 307 8.81 13.02 -28.42
N ASP A 308 8.02 13.34 -29.44
CA ASP A 308 7.63 14.72 -29.76
C ASP A 308 6.79 15.36 -28.65
N GLU A 309 5.96 14.58 -27.95
CA GLU A 309 5.18 15.06 -26.80
C GLU A 309 5.97 15.07 -25.49
N THR A 310 6.90 14.13 -25.30
CA THR A 310 7.53 13.87 -23.98
C THR A 310 8.91 14.49 -23.84
N ALA A 311 9.60 14.81 -24.93
CA ALA A 311 10.90 15.45 -24.86
C ALA A 311 10.75 16.93 -24.52
N GLN A 312 11.32 17.34 -23.38
CA GLN A 312 11.26 18.72 -22.91
C GLN A 312 12.67 19.28 -22.77
N LYS A 313 12.92 20.43 -23.41
CA LYS A 313 14.20 21.16 -23.30
C LYS A 313 14.21 22.02 -22.05
N ASN A 314 15.39 22.31 -21.52
CA ASN A 314 15.52 23.21 -20.39
C ASN A 314 15.14 24.64 -20.85
N PRO A 315 14.11 25.29 -20.25
CA PRO A 315 13.71 26.63 -20.67
C PRO A 315 14.82 27.69 -20.55
N ALA A 316 15.79 27.48 -19.65
CA ALA A 316 16.90 28.41 -19.44
C ALA A 316 17.98 28.35 -20.54
N THR A 317 18.16 27.19 -21.19
CA THR A 317 19.19 27.00 -22.24
C THR A 317 18.59 26.81 -23.63
N GLY A 318 17.30 26.48 -23.74
CA GLY A 318 16.64 26.12 -24.99
C GLY A 318 17.12 24.77 -25.57
N ASP A 319 17.80 23.96 -24.76
CA ASP A 319 18.40 22.68 -25.20
C ASP A 319 18.33 21.61 -24.09
N TYR A 320 18.73 20.38 -24.39
CA TYR A 320 18.86 19.27 -23.43
C TYR A 320 20.14 19.39 -22.60
N SER A 321 20.37 20.56 -22.01
CA SER A 321 21.57 20.90 -21.28
C SER A 321 21.30 21.80 -20.07
N CYS A 322 22.20 21.76 -19.09
CA CYS A 322 22.18 22.67 -17.95
C CYS A 322 22.88 24.00 -18.29
N PRO A 323 22.51 25.13 -17.64
CA PRO A 323 23.24 26.39 -17.77
C PRO A 323 24.70 26.26 -17.30
N GLN A 324 25.56 27.21 -17.67
CA GLN A 324 26.94 27.21 -17.20
C GLN A 324 27.01 27.23 -15.67
N GLN A 325 27.95 26.45 -15.10
CA GLN A 325 28.12 26.20 -13.65
C GLN A 325 27.11 25.23 -13.00
N TYR A 326 26.21 24.62 -13.78
CA TYR A 326 25.31 23.55 -13.31
C TYR A 326 25.71 22.19 -13.91
N SER A 327 25.56 21.12 -13.13
CA SER A 327 25.80 19.74 -13.56
C SER A 327 24.49 18.95 -13.73
N THR A 328 24.45 18.04 -14.70
CA THR A 328 23.28 17.16 -14.92
C THR A 328 23.28 16.02 -13.90
N THR A 329 22.12 15.73 -13.32
CA THR A 329 21.87 14.52 -12.54
C THR A 329 20.69 13.76 -13.14
N LEU A 330 20.90 12.49 -13.53
CA LEU A 330 19.83 11.64 -14.05
C LEU A 330 18.91 11.22 -12.90
N LEU A 331 17.64 11.61 -12.94
CA LEU A 331 16.67 11.25 -11.91
C LEU A 331 16.14 9.82 -12.07
N ARG A 332 15.88 9.42 -13.33
CA ARG A 332 15.36 8.10 -13.69
C ARG A 332 15.42 7.89 -15.21
N SER A 333 15.46 6.63 -15.64
CA SER A 333 15.17 6.20 -17.00
C SER A 333 14.05 5.14 -16.99
N GLU A 334 13.07 5.26 -17.88
CA GLU A 334 11.95 4.31 -18.03
C GLU A 334 11.58 4.11 -19.50
N THR A 335 10.91 2.99 -19.79
CA THR A 335 10.36 2.70 -21.12
C THR A 335 8.85 2.90 -21.08
N VAL A 336 8.33 3.80 -21.91
CA VAL A 336 6.90 4.12 -21.95
C VAL A 336 6.26 3.41 -23.15
N GLU A 337 5.24 2.60 -22.88
CA GLU A 337 4.39 1.98 -23.90
C GLU A 337 3.00 2.64 -23.90
N ARG A 338 2.52 3.07 -25.08
CA ARG A 338 1.16 3.60 -25.26
C ARG A 338 0.48 2.89 -26.43
N GLY A 339 -0.76 2.47 -26.22
CA GLY A 339 -1.68 2.11 -27.29
C GLY A 339 -2.16 3.38 -27.99
N TYR A 340 -2.04 3.43 -29.30
CA TYR A 340 -2.37 4.60 -30.12
C TYR A 340 -3.89 4.86 -30.07
N ASN A 341 -4.31 5.93 -29.41
CA ASN A 341 -5.61 6.58 -29.62
C ASN A 341 -5.36 8.09 -29.67
N HIS A 342 -5.40 8.64 -30.88
CA HIS A 342 -5.14 10.04 -31.16
C HIS A 342 -6.26 10.92 -30.58
N TYR A 343 -5.96 11.59 -29.47
CA TYR A 343 -6.66 12.80 -29.03
C TYR A 343 -5.63 13.75 -28.40
N GLU A 344 -5.25 14.78 -29.16
CA GLU A 344 -4.38 15.86 -28.72
C GLU A 344 -5.11 16.77 -27.72
N CYS A 345 -4.49 17.01 -26.57
CA CYS A 345 -4.73 18.20 -25.76
C CYS A 345 -3.37 18.82 -25.41
N HIS A 346 -3.01 19.90 -26.11
CA HIS A 346 -1.86 20.73 -25.75
C HIS A 346 -2.28 21.71 -24.64
N SER A 347 -1.63 21.66 -23.50
CA SER A 347 -1.68 22.75 -22.51
C SER A 347 -0.26 23.19 -22.17
N ASN A 348 0.17 24.30 -22.75
CA ASN A 348 1.35 25.03 -22.29
C ASN A 348 0.91 25.95 -21.15
N LEU A 349 1.44 25.73 -19.95
CA LEU A 349 1.38 26.69 -18.86
C LEU A 349 2.80 27.16 -18.55
N ILE A 350 3.09 28.40 -18.99
CA ILE A 350 4.21 29.18 -18.47
C ILE A 350 3.61 30.12 -17.43
N ALA A 351 4.00 29.95 -16.17
CA ALA A 351 3.70 30.92 -15.13
C ALA A 351 5.00 31.65 -14.74
N ALA A 352 5.15 32.88 -15.26
CA ALA A 352 6.09 33.83 -14.71
C ALA A 352 5.50 34.38 -13.40
N GLY A 353 6.16 34.12 -12.27
CA GLY A 353 5.71 34.63 -10.98
C GLY A 353 6.83 34.60 -9.94
N THR A 354 7.56 35.71 -9.80
CA THR A 354 8.47 35.90 -8.65
C THR A 354 7.70 35.96 -7.33
N ARG A 355 6.44 36.41 -7.35
CA ARG A 355 5.57 36.55 -6.17
C ARG A 355 5.22 35.22 -5.49
N PHE A 356 5.23 34.10 -6.22
CA PHE A 356 4.97 32.76 -5.68
C PHE A 356 6.21 31.85 -5.75
N SER A 357 7.40 32.45 -5.88
CA SER A 357 8.64 31.68 -5.88
C SER A 357 8.90 31.08 -4.50
N VAL A 358 9.20 29.79 -4.49
CA VAL A 358 9.51 29.04 -3.27
C VAL A 358 10.93 28.51 -3.38
N PRO A 359 11.75 28.55 -2.31
CA PRO A 359 13.08 27.96 -2.40
C PRO A 359 13.00 26.46 -2.65
N PHE A 360 13.82 26.00 -3.59
CA PHE A 360 13.79 24.64 -4.12
C PHE A 360 15.16 23.99 -3.95
N ALA A 361 15.18 22.77 -3.41
CA ALA A 361 16.41 22.05 -3.05
C ALA A 361 16.57 20.71 -3.78
N GLY A 362 16.08 20.63 -5.02
CA GLY A 362 16.36 19.52 -5.91
C GLY A 362 15.32 18.42 -5.91
N PHE A 363 15.49 17.49 -6.85
CA PHE A 363 14.74 16.26 -6.98
C PHE A 363 15.62 15.07 -6.61
N PHE A 364 15.01 13.98 -6.16
CA PHE A 364 15.65 12.68 -5.98
C PHE A 364 14.64 11.55 -6.18
N SER A 365 15.12 10.33 -6.34
CA SER A 365 14.30 9.16 -6.62
C SER A 365 14.81 7.92 -5.90
N CYS A 366 14.13 6.78 -6.09
CA CYS A 366 14.61 5.50 -5.61
C CYS A 366 15.94 5.04 -6.27
N GLN A 367 16.31 5.61 -7.42
CA GLN A 367 17.52 5.26 -8.18
C GLN A 367 18.65 6.29 -8.01
N SER A 368 18.30 7.54 -7.72
CA SER A 368 19.25 8.65 -7.70
C SER A 368 19.01 9.55 -6.49
N GLY A 369 20.03 9.70 -5.65
CA GLY A 369 19.98 10.57 -4.48
C GLY A 369 20.13 12.05 -4.81
N ASN A 370 19.82 12.91 -3.84
CA ASN A 370 19.86 14.36 -4.01
C ASN A 370 21.32 14.86 -3.96
N PRO A 371 21.88 15.41 -5.05
CA PRO A 371 23.24 15.95 -5.06
C PRO A 371 23.46 17.06 -4.02
N LEU A 372 22.40 17.84 -3.73
CA LEU A 372 22.42 18.93 -2.75
C LEU A 372 22.44 18.41 -1.30
N ALA A 373 22.13 17.12 -1.09
CA ALA A 373 22.29 16.40 0.17
C ALA A 373 23.45 15.38 0.12
N LYS A 374 24.53 15.71 -0.61
CA LYS A 374 25.71 14.84 -0.78
C LYS A 374 25.37 13.47 -1.39
N GLY A 375 24.38 13.42 -2.28
CA GLY A 375 23.93 12.20 -2.95
C GLY A 375 23.05 11.29 -2.09
N GLN A 376 22.57 11.75 -0.94
CA GLN A 376 21.68 10.98 -0.07
C GLN A 376 20.22 11.14 -0.49
N ASN A 377 19.39 10.12 -0.23
CA ASN A 377 17.94 10.13 -0.53
C ASN A 377 17.14 10.92 0.52
N ARG A 378 17.55 12.16 0.78
CA ARG A 378 16.90 13.07 1.74
C ARG A 378 17.00 14.51 1.28
N CYS A 379 16.21 15.38 1.89
CA CYS A 379 16.36 16.81 1.68
C CYS A 379 17.53 17.39 2.49
N PRO A 380 18.17 18.46 1.99
CA PRO A 380 19.06 19.28 2.80
C PRO A 380 18.32 19.85 4.01
N PRO A 381 19.02 20.24 5.08
CA PRO A 381 18.39 20.87 6.24
C PRO A 381 17.53 22.07 5.83
N GLN A 382 16.42 22.28 6.54
CA GLN A 382 15.41 23.31 6.27
C GLN A 382 14.50 23.08 5.06
N PHE A 383 14.68 21.98 4.33
CA PHE A 383 13.77 21.61 3.25
C PHE A 383 12.98 20.37 3.61
N SER A 384 11.68 20.40 3.36
CA SER A 384 10.79 19.27 3.51
C SER A 384 10.65 18.54 2.17
N GLN A 385 10.60 17.20 2.21
CA GLN A 385 10.36 16.40 1.02
C GLN A 385 8.88 16.28 0.69
N HIS A 386 8.57 16.34 -0.59
CA HIS A 386 7.23 16.18 -1.13
C HIS A 386 7.26 15.18 -2.30
N LEU A 387 6.21 14.36 -2.40
CA LEU A 387 6.06 13.42 -3.51
C LEU A 387 5.58 14.17 -4.76
N ALA A 388 6.37 14.14 -5.84
CA ALA A 388 5.96 14.65 -7.14
C ALA A 388 5.13 13.61 -7.90
N ALA A 389 5.64 12.39 -8.00
CA ALA A 389 4.99 11.30 -8.73
C ALA A 389 5.48 9.92 -8.27
N ILE A 390 4.69 8.90 -8.56
CA ILE A 390 5.09 7.50 -8.49
C ILE A 390 4.97 6.97 -9.92
N SER A 391 6.06 6.47 -10.48
CA SER A 391 6.03 5.75 -11.76
C SER A 391 6.64 4.37 -11.54
N ASP A 392 6.04 3.31 -12.08
CA ASP A 392 6.42 1.89 -11.89
C ASP A 392 6.99 1.53 -10.51
N GLY A 393 6.35 2.03 -9.44
CA GLY A 393 6.75 1.79 -8.06
C GLY A 393 7.97 2.55 -7.54
N CYS A 394 8.64 3.35 -8.37
CA CYS A 394 9.69 4.27 -7.93
C CYS A 394 9.11 5.65 -7.63
N GLN A 395 9.39 6.16 -6.43
CA GLN A 395 8.98 7.49 -6.00
C GLN A 395 9.92 8.55 -6.55
N ILE A 396 9.36 9.64 -7.05
CA ILE A 396 10.07 10.86 -7.42
C ILE A 396 9.69 11.92 -6.39
N LEU A 397 10.68 12.39 -5.65
CA LEU A 397 10.55 13.31 -4.54
C LEU A 397 11.25 14.62 -4.87
N TYR A 398 10.77 15.71 -4.27
CA TYR A 398 11.36 17.03 -4.41
C TYR A 398 11.40 17.76 -3.08
N CYS A 399 12.35 18.67 -2.93
CA CYS A 399 12.59 19.41 -1.70
C CYS A 399 12.19 20.88 -1.86
N VAL A 400 11.34 21.37 -0.96
CA VAL A 400 10.99 22.80 -0.86
C VAL A 400 11.21 23.27 0.57
N GLN A 401 11.36 24.58 0.76
CA GLN A 401 11.58 25.12 2.10
C GLN A 401 10.45 24.69 3.05
N SER A 402 10.85 24.17 4.21
CA SER A 402 9.93 23.78 5.29
C SER A 402 9.12 25.01 5.72
N GLY A 403 7.87 24.85 6.11
CA GLY A 403 7.01 26.01 6.40
C GLY A 403 6.26 26.59 5.20
N VAL A 404 6.69 26.34 3.95
CA VAL A 404 6.03 26.94 2.77
C VAL A 404 4.71 26.25 2.44
N PHE A 405 4.65 24.94 2.67
CA PHE A 405 3.44 24.14 2.49
C PHE A 405 2.85 23.68 3.82
N THR A 406 3.03 24.43 4.91
CA THR A 406 2.59 24.05 6.28
C THR A 406 1.14 24.43 6.61
N GLY A 407 0.24 24.38 5.64
CA GLY A 407 -1.19 24.57 5.86
C GLY A 407 -2.01 23.48 5.16
N GLY A 408 -3.03 22.95 5.85
CA GLY A 408 -4.02 22.03 5.30
C GLY A 408 -4.23 20.77 6.13
N GLU A 409 -5.17 19.93 5.68
CA GLU A 409 -5.44 18.62 6.27
C GLU A 409 -4.26 17.65 6.05
N LEU A 410 -4.13 16.65 6.94
CA LEU A 410 -3.16 15.58 6.76
C LEU A 410 -3.38 14.89 5.41
N LYS A 411 -2.27 14.52 4.74
CA LYS A 411 -2.35 13.82 3.46
C LYS A 411 -3.11 12.50 3.64
N PRO A 412 -4.13 12.24 2.82
CA PRO A 412 -4.80 10.95 2.86
C PRO A 412 -3.84 9.84 2.47
N ILE A 413 -4.11 8.66 2.98
CA ILE A 413 -3.34 7.47 2.68
C ILE A 413 -3.45 7.10 1.19
N ARG A 414 -2.32 6.68 0.61
CA ARG A 414 -2.24 6.23 -0.78
C ARG A 414 -2.50 4.74 -0.84
N LEU A 415 -3.57 4.35 -1.52
CA LEU A 415 -3.99 2.97 -1.68
C LEU A 415 -3.36 2.34 -2.95
N PRO A 416 -3.01 1.05 -2.94
CA PRO A 416 -2.62 0.33 -4.14
C PRO A 416 -3.78 0.19 -5.13
N PRO A 417 -3.51 -0.09 -6.43
CA PRO A 417 -2.20 -0.37 -7.03
C PRO A 417 -1.37 0.90 -7.34
N PHE A 418 -0.05 0.77 -7.23
CA PHE A 418 0.91 1.86 -7.52
C PHE A 418 1.53 1.80 -8.91
N THR A 419 1.12 0.82 -9.71
CA THR A 419 1.57 0.60 -11.08
C THR A 419 0.35 0.41 -11.98
N ARG A 420 0.50 0.78 -13.25
CA ARG A 420 -0.53 0.52 -14.26
C ARG A 420 -0.41 -0.93 -14.74
N PRO A 421 -1.51 -1.59 -15.11
CA PRO A 421 -1.44 -2.89 -15.76
C PRO A 421 -0.58 -2.79 -17.04
N PRO A 422 0.35 -3.74 -17.29
CA PRO A 422 1.16 -3.72 -18.50
C PRO A 422 0.26 -3.90 -19.73
N MET A 423 0.59 -3.22 -20.83
CA MET A 423 -0.03 -3.50 -22.12
C MET A 423 0.49 -4.87 -22.59
N VAL A 424 -0.42 -5.81 -22.86
CA VAL A 424 -0.06 -7.23 -23.07
C VAL A 424 0.79 -7.38 -24.33
N SER A 425 2.11 -7.42 -24.15
CA SER A 425 3.14 -7.74 -25.15
C SER A 425 3.89 -9.04 -24.80
N MET A 426 3.43 -9.79 -23.78
CA MET A 426 4.02 -11.09 -23.45
C MET A 426 3.33 -12.21 -24.22
N ILE A 427 4.10 -12.90 -25.06
CA ILE A 427 3.76 -14.26 -25.50
C ILE A 427 3.70 -15.12 -24.24
N ALA A 428 2.51 -15.61 -23.87
CA ALA A 428 2.34 -16.51 -22.75
C ALA A 428 3.16 -17.78 -22.99
N THR A 429 4.30 -17.92 -22.30
CA THR A 429 5.07 -19.15 -22.31
C THR A 429 4.33 -20.16 -21.43
N ASN A 430 3.80 -21.22 -22.03
CA ASN A 430 3.13 -22.28 -21.30
C ASN A 430 4.17 -23.11 -20.56
N THR A 431 4.44 -22.79 -19.29
CA THR A 431 5.31 -23.60 -18.44
C THR A 431 4.63 -24.95 -18.20
N VAL A 432 5.21 -26.01 -18.77
CA VAL A 432 4.68 -27.39 -18.68
C VAL A 432 5.21 -28.13 -17.46
N ALA A 433 6.41 -27.79 -16.98
CA ALA A 433 7.05 -28.47 -15.86
C ALA A 433 7.83 -27.51 -14.95
N VAL A 434 7.82 -27.79 -13.64
CA VAL A 434 8.64 -27.11 -12.63
C VAL A 434 9.48 -28.16 -11.92
N MET A 435 10.81 -27.99 -11.97
CA MET A 435 11.77 -28.84 -11.25
C MET A 435 12.15 -28.15 -9.95
N THR A 436 12.09 -28.86 -8.82
CA THR A 436 12.53 -28.36 -7.52
C THR A 436 13.80 -29.10 -7.08
N GLU A 437 14.62 -28.51 -6.20
CA GLU A 437 15.71 -29.27 -5.57
C GLU A 437 15.13 -30.48 -4.80
N GLY A 438 15.56 -31.69 -5.16
CA GLY A 438 15.09 -32.96 -4.61
C GLY A 438 14.26 -33.82 -5.58
N ASP A 439 13.48 -34.76 -5.02
CA ASP A 439 12.70 -35.75 -5.79
C ASP A 439 11.31 -35.27 -6.22
N CYS A 440 10.96 -34.02 -5.98
CA CYS A 440 9.67 -33.48 -6.39
C CYS A 440 9.80 -32.80 -7.75
N SER A 441 9.02 -33.24 -8.73
CA SER A 441 8.92 -32.56 -10.03
C SER A 441 7.45 -32.43 -10.35
N TRP A 442 7.01 -31.27 -10.81
CA TRP A 442 5.60 -31.00 -11.06
C TRP A 442 5.34 -30.85 -12.55
N VAL A 443 4.29 -31.50 -13.05
CA VAL A 443 3.83 -31.36 -14.43
C VAL A 443 2.44 -30.75 -14.45
N ARG A 444 2.20 -29.84 -15.38
CA ARG A 444 0.88 -29.27 -15.62
C ARG A 444 0.12 -30.17 -16.60
N VAL A 445 -0.99 -30.75 -16.14
CA VAL A 445 -1.81 -31.65 -16.98
C VAL A 445 -2.55 -30.81 -18.03
N GLY A 446 -2.39 -31.15 -19.31
CA GLY A 446 -2.83 -30.32 -20.44
C GLY A 446 -4.34 -30.04 -20.48
N GLU A 447 -5.18 -31.03 -20.15
CA GLU A 447 -6.64 -30.88 -20.20
C GLU A 447 -7.23 -30.13 -18.99
N THR A 448 -6.72 -30.40 -17.79
CA THR A 448 -7.28 -29.84 -16.54
C THR A 448 -6.55 -28.58 -16.07
N LYS A 449 -5.39 -28.27 -16.67
CA LYS A 449 -4.45 -27.20 -16.25
C LYS A 449 -3.99 -27.30 -14.79
N MET A 450 -4.26 -28.41 -14.10
CA MET A 450 -3.86 -28.66 -12.71
C MET A 450 -2.40 -29.14 -12.64
N TRP A 451 -1.75 -28.85 -11.51
CA TRP A 451 -0.41 -29.33 -11.22
C TRP A 451 -0.46 -30.70 -10.56
N ARG A 452 0.44 -31.60 -10.97
CA ARG A 452 0.56 -32.94 -10.41
C ARG A 452 2.02 -33.27 -10.15
N LEU A 453 2.28 -33.93 -9.03
CA LEU A 453 3.60 -34.48 -8.70
C LEU A 453 3.94 -35.62 -9.67
N MET A 454 5.15 -35.61 -10.23
CA MET A 454 5.68 -36.67 -11.09
C MET A 454 6.29 -37.78 -10.26
N SER A 455 5.99 -39.03 -10.66
CA SER A 455 6.68 -40.22 -10.18
C SER A 455 8.08 -40.33 -10.80
N GLY A 456 9.04 -40.92 -10.09
CA GLY A 456 10.43 -41.10 -10.55
C GLY A 456 10.57 -41.81 -11.90
N GLY A 457 9.63 -42.68 -12.27
CA GLY A 457 9.60 -43.34 -13.58
C GLY A 457 9.15 -42.42 -14.73
N GLU A 458 8.26 -41.46 -14.47
CA GLU A 458 7.80 -40.48 -15.48
C GLU A 458 8.89 -39.45 -15.81
N LYS A 459 9.75 -39.11 -14.83
CA LYS A 459 10.89 -38.21 -15.01
C LYS A 459 11.85 -38.71 -16.11
N ALA A 460 12.14 -40.02 -16.10
CA ALA A 460 13.00 -40.65 -17.10
C ALA A 460 12.34 -40.63 -18.49
N GLY A 461 11.04 -40.91 -18.58
CA GLY A 461 10.29 -40.90 -19.83
C GLY A 461 10.28 -39.53 -20.51
N LEU A 462 10.10 -38.45 -19.75
CA LEU A 462 10.12 -37.07 -20.29
C LEU A 462 11.52 -36.68 -20.77
N ALA A 463 12.57 -36.99 -20.01
CA ALA A 463 13.95 -36.73 -20.40
C ALA A 463 14.34 -37.48 -21.69
N ILE A 464 13.96 -38.76 -21.79
CA ILE A 464 14.19 -39.57 -22.99
C ILE A 464 13.38 -39.00 -24.17
N GLY A 465 12.13 -38.62 -23.96
CA GLY A 465 11.28 -38.04 -25.01
C GLY A 465 11.84 -36.74 -25.59
N VAL A 466 12.29 -35.83 -24.74
CA VAL A 466 12.92 -34.57 -25.17
C VAL A 466 14.23 -34.84 -25.91
N MET A 467 15.07 -35.76 -25.41
CA MET A 467 16.34 -36.12 -26.06
C MET A 467 16.12 -36.76 -27.44
N VAL A 468 15.12 -37.63 -27.58
CA VAL A 468 14.74 -38.22 -28.88
C VAL A 468 14.22 -37.16 -29.85
N LEU A 469 13.40 -36.21 -29.36
CA LEU A 469 12.84 -35.16 -30.20
C LEU A 469 13.91 -34.20 -30.70
N VAL A 470 14.86 -33.82 -29.84
CA VAL A 470 16.04 -33.03 -30.22
C VAL A 470 16.91 -33.80 -31.22
N ALA A 471 17.14 -35.10 -31.01
CA ALA A 471 17.89 -35.93 -31.94
C ALA A 471 17.23 -36.02 -33.33
N LEU A 472 15.90 -36.13 -33.39
CA LEU A 472 15.14 -36.14 -34.64
C LEU A 472 15.20 -34.79 -35.37
N VAL A 473 15.16 -33.67 -34.65
CA VAL A 473 15.32 -32.33 -35.23
C VAL A 473 16.74 -32.16 -35.81
N ILE A 474 17.77 -32.61 -35.09
CA ILE A 474 19.15 -32.59 -35.57
C ILE A 474 19.30 -33.48 -36.82
N ALA A 475 18.76 -34.69 -36.79
CA ALA A 475 18.80 -35.59 -37.95
C ALA A 475 18.06 -34.98 -39.17
N GLY A 476 16.91 -34.34 -38.95
CA GLY A 476 16.14 -33.65 -39.99
C GLY A 476 16.88 -32.47 -40.61
N THR A 477 17.51 -31.62 -39.78
CA THR A 477 18.31 -30.49 -40.28
C THR A 477 19.53 -30.97 -41.08
N VAL A 478 20.23 -32.01 -40.61
CA VAL A 478 21.34 -32.64 -41.34
C VAL A 478 20.87 -33.25 -42.67
N PHE A 479 19.73 -33.93 -42.69
CA PHE A 479 19.17 -34.50 -43.91
C PHE A 479 18.79 -33.42 -44.93
N ILE A 480 18.17 -32.32 -44.49
CA ILE A 480 17.84 -31.17 -45.35
C ILE A 480 19.10 -30.53 -45.91
N MET A 481 20.14 -30.34 -45.09
CA MET A 481 21.44 -29.81 -45.56
C MET A 481 22.11 -30.75 -46.57
N LYS A 482 22.04 -32.07 -46.37
CA LYS A 482 22.59 -33.08 -47.28
C LYS A 482 21.81 -33.12 -48.60
N ARG A 483 20.48 -32.92 -48.56
CA ARG A 483 19.61 -32.83 -49.74
C ARG A 483 19.84 -31.52 -50.52
N ARG A 484 20.07 -30.40 -49.85
CA ARG A 484 20.50 -29.12 -50.48
C ARG A 484 21.85 -29.23 -51.17
N LYS A 485 22.84 -29.91 -50.57
CA LYS A 485 24.13 -30.17 -51.22
C LYS A 485 24.00 -31.05 -52.47
N ARG A 486 23.12 -32.06 -52.47
CA ARG A 486 22.83 -32.88 -53.67
C ARG A 486 22.15 -32.09 -54.79
N PHE A 487 21.27 -31.13 -54.47
CA PHE A 487 20.65 -30.27 -55.48
C PHE A 487 21.61 -29.20 -56.04
N SER A 488 22.59 -28.74 -55.26
CA SER A 488 23.63 -27.81 -55.73
C SER A 488 24.57 -28.47 -56.76
N ALA A 489 24.82 -29.77 -56.65
CA ALA A 489 25.67 -30.52 -57.58
C ALA A 489 25.08 -30.72 -58.99
N ILE A 490 23.78 -30.46 -59.20
CA ILE A 490 23.08 -30.65 -60.49
C ILE A 490 23.04 -29.35 -61.33
N ARG A 491 23.52 -28.21 -60.81
CA ARG A 491 23.43 -26.89 -61.48
C ARG A 491 24.72 -26.33 -62.08
N LEU A 492 25.70 -27.16 -62.43
CA LEU A 492 26.94 -26.74 -63.10
C LEU A 492 27.02 -27.24 -64.55
N ARG A 493 26.20 -26.66 -65.45
CA ARG A 493 26.45 -26.67 -66.90
C ARG A 493 25.56 -25.63 -67.61
N ARG A 494 25.97 -24.36 -67.64
CA ARG A 494 25.63 -23.43 -68.73
C ARG A 494 26.62 -22.26 -68.72
N GLY A 495 27.25 -22.05 -69.87
CA GLY A 495 28.44 -21.21 -70.06
C GLY A 495 28.21 -19.70 -69.96
N TYR A 496 29.32 -19.01 -69.78
CA TYR A 496 29.50 -17.56 -69.96
C TYR A 496 29.65 -17.25 -71.45
N GLU A 497 29.05 -16.15 -71.91
CA GLU A 497 29.33 -15.53 -73.22
C GLU A 497 29.54 -14.02 -72.98
N GLU A 498 30.63 -13.48 -73.53
CA GLU A 498 31.11 -12.10 -73.40
C GLU A 498 30.25 -11.12 -74.19
N ILE A 499 30.13 -9.88 -73.70
CA ILE A 499 29.44 -8.77 -74.38
C ILE A 499 30.49 -7.91 -75.09
N HIS A 500 30.41 -7.84 -76.42
CA HIS A 500 31.12 -6.84 -77.23
C HIS A 500 30.28 -5.57 -77.37
N THR A 501 30.93 -4.42 -77.19
CA THR A 501 30.44 -3.07 -77.50
C THR A 501 30.69 -2.74 -78.97
N GLU A 502 29.66 -2.33 -79.72
CA GLU A 502 29.81 -1.63 -80.99
C GLU A 502 29.18 -0.23 -80.94
N VAL A 503 29.98 0.71 -81.41
CA VAL A 503 29.67 2.11 -81.72
C VAL A 503 29.07 2.16 -83.12
N LEU A 504 28.06 2.98 -83.37
CA LEU A 504 27.82 3.54 -84.70
C LEU A 504 27.04 4.86 -84.65
N SER A 505 27.73 5.87 -85.20
CA SER A 505 27.31 7.10 -85.91
C SER A 505 26.04 7.83 -85.54
#